data_AF-A0A3C1T619-F1
#
_entry.id   AF-A0A3C1T619-F1
#
_cell.length_a   1.000
_cell.length_b   1.000
_cell.length_c   1.000
_cell.angle_alpha   90.00
_cell.angle_beta   90.00
_cell.angle_gamma   90.00
#
_symmetry.space_group_name_H-M   'P 1'
#
loop_
_entity.id
_entity.type
_entity.pdbx_description
1 polymer ?
#
loop_
_entity_poly.entity_id
_entity_poly.type
_entity_poly.pdbx_seq_one_letter_code
_entity_poly.pdbx_strand_id
1 'polypeptide(L)'
;IARIPPANVFTAISSGVHIQAEKENKQNWVDQLINAFRFNFNEPERKVTVVDVKEEARLSHLGIVPDSRRYNTFLIDIGSGNTKGGYFPNGNTNDFKLFQLTWGTKSVANATEKNLGSDNSLDNYNRQMARVLTTAENAEIIYSVNESGSFPMSDNVAFSGGIAWSLATLIYPELIENSVVPVTYEDVAAFSEKLLKNYSTLTDQYMAKTAGDKNLNMDAINKEVKRVNQVFDQRSLMAGTGLLLKIMRQFQSVNERKNFYLVKNGSVGWISAFVNQNFPK
;
A
#
# COMPACT_ATOMS: atom_id res chain seq x y z
N ILE A 1 23.36 -22.80 15.14
CA ILE A 1 22.77 -21.68 14.38
C ILE A 1 23.44 -21.67 13.01
N ALA A 2 22.72 -22.01 11.94
CA ALA A 2 23.28 -21.98 10.59
C ALA A 2 23.61 -20.52 10.23
N ARG A 3 24.85 -20.24 9.81
CA ARG A 3 25.26 -18.92 9.34
C ARG A 3 24.84 -18.78 7.87
N ILE A 4 24.10 -17.73 7.54
CA ILE A 4 23.76 -17.41 6.15
C ILE A 4 25.04 -16.92 5.46
N PRO A 5 25.47 -17.51 4.32
CA PRO A 5 26.65 -17.03 3.59
C PRO A 5 26.50 -15.56 3.20
N PRO A 6 27.56 -14.72 3.29
CA PRO A 6 27.49 -13.31 2.90
C PRO A 6 27.00 -13.07 1.47
N ALA A 7 27.27 -14.01 0.54
CA ALA A 7 26.78 -13.97 -0.84
C ALA A 7 25.25 -14.09 -0.96
N ASN A 8 24.58 -14.60 0.08
CA ASN A 8 23.12 -14.76 0.15
C ASN A 8 22.47 -13.64 0.98
N VAL A 9 23.23 -12.60 1.34
CA VAL A 9 22.73 -11.42 2.05
C VAL A 9 22.68 -10.26 1.07
N PHE A 10 21.47 -9.74 0.86
CA PHE A 10 21.19 -8.65 -0.07
C PHE A 10 20.84 -7.38 0.71
N THR A 11 21.39 -6.24 0.31
CA THR A 11 21.13 -4.95 0.94
C THR A 11 20.54 -3.99 -0.08
N ALA A 12 19.34 -3.49 0.19
CA ALA A 12 18.63 -2.57 -0.68
C ALA A 12 18.00 -1.42 0.11
N ILE A 13 17.95 -0.24 -0.50
CA ILE A 13 17.28 0.96 0.01
C ILE A 13 16.08 1.22 -0.88
N SER A 14 14.89 1.38 -0.29
CA SER A 14 13.66 1.62 -1.05
C SER A 14 13.68 2.99 -1.72
N SER A 15 12.93 3.10 -2.82
CA SER A 15 12.73 4.35 -3.57
C SER A 15 12.16 5.46 -2.71
N GLY A 16 11.38 5.13 -1.67
CA GLY A 16 10.80 6.11 -0.75
C GLY A 16 11.86 6.91 0.03
N VAL A 17 12.96 6.25 0.44
CA VAL A 17 14.08 6.91 1.11
C VAL A 17 14.78 7.86 0.14
N HIS A 18 15.03 7.40 -1.08
CA HIS A 18 15.69 8.19 -2.12
C HIS A 18 14.84 9.43 -2.49
N ILE A 19 13.55 9.27 -2.76
CA ILE A 19 12.62 10.37 -3.04
C ILE A 19 12.62 11.40 -1.90
N GLN A 20 12.56 10.94 -0.65
CA GLN A 20 12.55 11.86 0.49
C GLN A 20 13.87 12.63 0.60
N ALA A 21 14.99 11.95 0.38
CA ALA A 21 16.30 12.59 0.37
C ALA A 21 16.43 13.62 -0.78
N GLU A 22 15.84 13.37 -1.96
CA GLU A 22 15.81 14.36 -3.05
C GLU A 22 15.00 15.59 -2.65
N LYS A 23 13.79 15.38 -2.13
CA LYS A 23 12.89 16.47 -1.71
C LYS A 23 13.50 17.37 -0.63
N GLU A 24 14.29 16.79 0.28
CA GLU A 24 14.95 17.52 1.36
C GLU A 24 16.37 17.99 1.02
N ASN A 25 16.85 17.76 -0.21
CA ASN A 25 18.23 18.02 -0.61
C ASN A 25 19.29 17.37 0.31
N LYS A 26 19.05 16.09 0.66
CA LYS A 26 19.84 15.26 1.58
C LYS A 26 20.37 13.98 0.93
N GLN A 27 20.68 14.00 -0.36
CA GLN A 27 21.24 12.82 -1.05
C GLN A 27 22.53 12.31 -0.39
N ASN A 28 23.36 13.22 0.12
CA ASN A 28 24.56 12.89 0.87
C ASN A 28 24.30 12.01 2.11
N TRP A 29 23.09 12.05 2.71
CA TRP A 29 22.75 11.19 3.84
C TRP A 29 22.55 9.73 3.41
N VAL A 30 22.09 9.49 2.18
CA VAL A 30 21.98 8.14 1.61
C VAL A 30 23.37 7.56 1.41
N ASP A 31 24.29 8.35 0.85
CA ASP A 31 25.69 7.95 0.68
C ASP A 31 26.38 7.67 2.02
N GLN A 32 26.13 8.52 3.03
CA GLN A 32 26.64 8.31 4.38
C GLN A 32 26.09 7.02 5.01
N LEU A 33 24.80 6.71 4.82
CA LEU A 33 24.20 5.46 5.28
C LEU A 33 24.86 4.24 4.62
N ILE A 34 25.07 4.28 3.30
CA ILE A 34 25.72 3.20 2.55
C ILE A 34 27.15 2.98 3.05
N ASN A 35 27.92 4.06 3.21
CA ASN A 35 29.31 4.00 3.67
C ASN A 35 29.39 3.54 5.13
N ALA A 36 28.51 4.02 6.01
CA ALA A 36 28.44 3.58 7.40
C ALA A 36 28.08 2.09 7.51
N PHE A 37 27.17 1.59 6.67
CA PHE A 37 26.85 0.17 6.61
C PHE A 37 28.10 -0.65 6.26
N ARG A 38 28.77 -0.33 5.16
CA ARG A 38 30.00 -1.02 4.73
C ARG A 38 31.09 -1.01 5.80
N PHE A 39 31.30 0.14 6.43
CA PHE A 39 32.29 0.30 7.49
C PHE A 39 31.95 -0.54 8.73
N ASN A 40 30.73 -0.44 9.24
CA ASN A 40 30.31 -1.11 10.47
C ASN A 40 30.30 -2.64 10.37
N PHE A 41 30.11 -3.18 9.16
CA PHE A 41 30.15 -4.62 8.92
C PHE A 41 31.50 -5.13 8.38
N ASN A 42 32.47 -4.25 8.17
CA ASN A 42 33.77 -4.56 7.55
C ASN A 42 33.61 -5.22 6.17
N GLU A 43 32.71 -4.68 5.35
CA GLU A 43 32.38 -5.16 4.01
C GLU A 43 32.49 -4.02 2.99
N PRO A 44 33.71 -3.57 2.63
CA PRO A 44 33.91 -2.40 1.75
C PRO A 44 33.28 -2.59 0.37
N GLU A 45 33.26 -3.82 -0.15
CA GLU A 45 32.72 -4.17 -1.47
C GLU A 45 31.22 -4.53 -1.43
N ARG A 46 30.54 -4.44 -0.28
CA ARG A 46 29.11 -4.77 -0.21
C ARG A 46 28.33 -3.86 -1.16
N LYS A 47 27.64 -4.48 -2.11
CA LYS A 47 26.66 -3.79 -2.96
C LYS A 47 25.44 -3.41 -2.11
N VAL A 48 25.17 -2.11 -2.03
CA VAL A 48 23.93 -1.56 -1.46
C VAL A 48 23.16 -0.93 -2.61
N THR A 49 22.05 -1.55 -3.02
CA THR A 49 21.28 -1.09 -4.17
C THR A 49 20.24 -0.06 -3.72
N VAL A 50 20.27 1.15 -4.28
CA VAL A 50 19.14 2.08 -4.18
C VAL A 50 18.16 1.71 -5.29
N VAL A 51 16.98 1.22 -4.92
CA VAL A 51 15.97 0.80 -5.88
C VAL A 51 15.17 2.02 -6.32
N ASP A 52 15.08 2.26 -7.64
CA ASP A 52 14.23 3.33 -8.17
C ASP A 52 12.74 2.98 -8.05
N VAL A 53 11.88 3.99 -8.27
CA VAL A 53 10.42 3.81 -8.09
C VAL A 53 9.83 2.79 -9.04
N LYS A 54 10.29 2.77 -10.30
CA LYS A 54 9.79 1.86 -11.33
C LYS A 54 10.19 0.43 -11.00
N GLU A 55 11.43 0.22 -10.60
CA GLU A 55 11.93 -1.10 -10.23
C GLU A 55 11.27 -1.61 -8.93
N GLU A 56 11.08 -0.75 -7.92
CA GLU A 56 10.37 -1.17 -6.71
C GLU A 56 8.92 -1.56 -7.00
N ALA A 57 8.22 -0.78 -7.84
CA ALA A 57 6.86 -1.12 -8.26
C ALA A 57 6.79 -2.43 -9.07
N ARG A 58 7.76 -2.65 -9.97
CA ARG A 58 7.90 -3.89 -10.73
C ARG A 58 8.16 -5.09 -9.82
N LEU A 59 9.10 -4.96 -8.89
CA LEU A 59 9.43 -6.00 -7.91
C LEU A 59 8.26 -6.30 -6.97
N SER A 60 7.53 -5.26 -6.51
CA SER A 60 6.29 -5.44 -5.76
C SER A 60 5.29 -6.28 -6.55
N HIS A 61 5.10 -6.00 -7.83
CA HIS A 61 4.21 -6.77 -8.70
C HIS A 61 4.65 -8.24 -8.78
N LEU A 62 5.93 -8.48 -9.07
CA LEU A 62 6.49 -9.83 -9.15
C LEU A 62 6.39 -10.63 -7.85
N GLY A 63 6.51 -9.96 -6.70
CA GLY A 63 6.48 -10.61 -5.38
C GLY A 63 5.08 -10.80 -4.80
N ILE A 64 4.08 -10.06 -5.28
CA ILE A 64 2.72 -10.08 -4.75
C ILE A 64 1.76 -10.83 -5.67
N VAL A 65 1.85 -10.56 -6.98
CA VAL A 65 0.88 -11.08 -7.95
C VAL A 65 1.34 -12.46 -8.44
N PRO A 66 0.51 -13.51 -8.31
CA PRO A 66 0.83 -14.83 -8.82
C PRO A 66 1.10 -14.81 -10.33
N ASP A 67 2.03 -15.65 -10.80
CA ASP A 67 2.43 -15.76 -12.21
C ASP A 67 1.22 -15.89 -13.16
N SER A 68 0.22 -16.68 -12.80
CA SER A 68 -0.98 -16.91 -13.60
C SER A 68 -1.88 -15.67 -13.78
N ARG A 69 -1.70 -14.63 -12.97
CA ARG A 69 -2.47 -13.38 -13.02
C ARG A 69 -1.62 -12.14 -13.33
N ARG A 70 -0.32 -12.34 -13.60
CA ARG A 70 0.65 -11.25 -13.72
C ARG A 70 0.30 -10.25 -14.82
N TYR A 71 -0.25 -10.74 -15.93
CA TYR A 71 -0.52 -9.93 -17.12
C TYR A 71 -1.95 -9.39 -17.22
N ASN A 72 -2.81 -9.68 -16.24
CA ASN A 72 -4.17 -9.12 -16.17
C ASN A 72 -4.49 -8.49 -14.81
N THR A 73 -3.45 -8.15 -14.03
CA THR A 73 -3.57 -7.52 -12.71
C THR A 73 -2.80 -6.21 -12.68
N PHE A 74 -3.48 -5.16 -12.26
CA PHE A 74 -2.87 -3.88 -11.92
C PHE A 74 -2.61 -3.84 -10.41
N LEU A 75 -1.35 -3.71 -9.99
CA LEU A 75 -0.99 -3.59 -8.58
C LEU A 75 -0.86 -2.12 -8.19
N ILE A 76 -1.42 -1.74 -7.04
CA ILE A 76 -1.31 -0.41 -6.44
C ILE A 76 -0.88 -0.57 -4.98
N ASP A 77 0.29 -0.07 -4.62
CA ASP A 77 0.80 0.02 -3.26
C ASP A 77 0.58 1.44 -2.71
N ILE A 78 -0.32 1.57 -1.73
CA ILE A 78 -0.59 2.83 -1.05
C ILE A 78 0.30 2.92 0.18
N GLY A 79 1.43 3.58 0.03
CA GLY A 79 2.35 3.90 1.10
C GLY A 79 1.89 5.09 1.95
N SER A 80 2.72 5.46 2.94
CA SER A 80 2.42 6.61 3.80
C SER A 80 2.63 7.95 3.11
N GLY A 81 3.66 8.05 2.27
CA GLY A 81 4.04 9.30 1.62
C GLY A 81 3.69 9.39 0.13
N ASN A 82 3.56 8.25 -0.54
CA ASN A 82 3.24 8.16 -1.96
C ASN A 82 2.43 6.89 -2.24
N THR A 83 1.89 6.79 -3.44
CA THR A 83 1.28 5.58 -3.98
C THR A 83 2.04 5.20 -5.23
N LYS A 84 2.37 3.92 -5.38
CA LYS A 84 3.15 3.42 -6.53
C LYS A 84 2.62 2.07 -6.99
N GLY A 85 2.90 1.67 -8.21
CA GLY A 85 2.40 0.41 -8.73
C GLY A 85 2.51 0.34 -10.24
N GLY A 86 1.65 -0.45 -10.85
CA GLY A 86 1.62 -0.61 -12.30
C GLY A 86 1.25 -2.02 -12.73
N TYR A 87 1.57 -2.32 -13.98
CA TYR A 87 1.27 -3.61 -14.61
C TYR A 87 2.22 -3.90 -15.78
N PHE A 88 2.13 -5.11 -16.31
CA PHE A 88 2.91 -5.60 -17.45
C PHE A 88 2.03 -5.67 -18.72
N PRO A 89 2.13 -4.72 -19.67
CA PRO A 89 1.23 -4.64 -20.82
C PRO A 89 1.52 -5.67 -21.91
N ASN A 90 2.75 -6.17 -22.00
CA ASN A 90 3.25 -6.93 -23.17
C ASN A 90 3.45 -8.43 -22.88
N GLY A 91 2.80 -8.97 -21.84
CA GLY A 91 2.92 -10.39 -21.50
C GLY A 91 4.33 -10.83 -21.07
N ASN A 92 5.18 -9.89 -20.65
CA ASN A 92 6.55 -10.14 -20.19
C ASN A 92 6.88 -9.34 -18.92
N THR A 93 7.99 -9.65 -18.25
CA THR A 93 8.37 -9.06 -16.95
C THR A 93 9.40 -7.94 -17.03
N ASN A 94 9.78 -7.52 -18.24
CA ASN A 94 10.76 -6.47 -18.51
C ASN A 94 10.05 -5.14 -18.83
N ASP A 95 8.95 -5.20 -19.56
CA ASP A 95 8.13 -4.05 -19.92
C ASP A 95 7.15 -3.76 -18.79
N PHE A 96 7.52 -2.87 -17.86
CA PHE A 96 6.65 -2.44 -16.78
C PHE A 96 6.12 -1.02 -17.02
N LYS A 97 4.81 -0.85 -16.96
CA LYS A 97 4.17 0.47 -17.01
C LYS A 97 3.89 0.97 -15.60
N LEU A 98 4.65 1.99 -15.19
CA LEU A 98 4.59 2.58 -13.85
C LEU A 98 3.31 3.39 -13.65
N PHE A 99 2.72 3.25 -12.47
CA PHE A 99 1.72 4.14 -11.90
C PHE A 99 2.26 4.74 -10.62
N GLN A 100 2.17 6.05 -10.47
CA GLN A 100 2.70 6.76 -9.31
C GLN A 100 1.87 8.00 -8.99
N LEU A 101 1.64 8.23 -7.70
CA LEU A 101 1.05 9.45 -7.14
C LEU A 101 1.95 9.98 -6.03
N THR A 102 1.95 11.29 -5.82
CA THR A 102 2.62 11.95 -4.69
C THR A 102 1.85 11.84 -3.36
N TRP A 103 0.69 11.17 -3.40
CA TRP A 103 -0.22 11.00 -2.27
C TRP A 103 -0.16 9.60 -1.67
N GLY A 104 -0.18 9.52 -0.35
CA GLY A 104 -0.24 8.33 0.47
C GLY A 104 -1.03 8.62 1.76
N THR A 105 -1.17 7.64 2.64
CA THR A 105 -2.07 7.75 3.81
C THR A 105 -1.70 8.92 4.73
N LYS A 106 -0.42 9.04 5.12
CA LYS A 106 0.07 10.11 5.98
C LYS A 106 0.14 11.45 5.26
N SER A 107 0.45 11.50 3.96
CA SER A 107 0.48 12.79 3.26
C SER A 107 -0.92 13.39 3.12
N VAL A 108 -1.97 12.57 2.91
CA VAL A 108 -3.36 13.03 2.97
C VAL A 108 -3.74 13.49 4.38
N ALA A 109 -3.45 12.70 5.41
CA ALA A 109 -3.74 13.06 6.79
C ALA A 109 -3.05 14.38 7.18
N ASN A 110 -1.74 14.51 6.93
CA ASN A 110 -0.97 15.70 7.24
C ASN A 110 -1.47 16.94 6.48
N ALA A 111 -1.83 16.80 5.20
CA ALA A 111 -2.40 17.91 4.44
C ALA A 111 -3.77 18.33 4.99
N THR A 112 -4.56 17.38 5.47
CA THR A 112 -5.86 17.65 6.13
C THR A 112 -5.66 18.39 7.45
N GLU A 113 -4.75 17.89 8.30
CA GLU A 113 -4.42 18.50 9.60
C GLU A 113 -3.97 19.97 9.45
N LYS A 114 -3.17 20.27 8.43
CA LYS A 114 -2.74 21.65 8.12
C LYS A 114 -3.90 22.60 7.80
N ASN A 115 -5.03 22.06 7.33
CA ASN A 115 -6.20 22.85 6.92
C ASN A 115 -7.26 23.00 8.03
N LEU A 116 -7.06 22.41 9.21
CA LEU A 116 -8.04 22.48 10.31
C LEU A 116 -8.17 23.88 10.91
N GLY A 117 -7.08 24.65 10.91
CA GLY A 117 -7.03 25.92 11.63
C GLY A 117 -7.25 25.71 13.13
N SER A 118 -8.18 26.47 13.73
CA SER A 118 -8.52 26.34 15.16
C SER A 118 -9.56 25.27 15.47
N ASP A 119 -10.31 24.78 14.47
CA ASP A 119 -11.38 23.80 14.68
C ASP A 119 -10.85 22.38 14.48
N ASN A 120 -10.54 21.71 15.59
CA ASN A 120 -10.03 20.34 15.58
C ASN A 120 -11.15 19.29 15.68
N SER A 121 -12.41 19.62 15.35
CA SER A 121 -13.51 18.66 15.34
C SER A 121 -13.35 17.62 14.22
N LEU A 122 -13.95 16.44 14.42
CA LEU A 122 -13.97 15.39 13.42
C LEU A 122 -14.77 15.80 12.16
N ASP A 123 -15.82 16.59 12.33
CA ASP A 123 -16.62 17.12 11.21
C ASP A 123 -15.78 18.04 10.32
N ASN A 124 -15.05 18.98 10.92
CA ASN A 124 -14.13 19.83 10.17
C ASN A 124 -13.03 19.01 9.49
N TYR A 125 -12.45 18.03 10.19
CA TYR A 125 -11.48 17.11 9.59
C TYR A 125 -12.05 16.41 8.35
N ASN A 126 -13.25 15.84 8.44
CA ASN A 126 -13.89 15.17 7.32
C ASN A 126 -14.10 16.13 6.12
N ARG A 127 -14.54 17.36 6.38
CA ARG A 127 -14.74 18.38 5.34
C ARG A 127 -13.43 18.80 4.67
N GLN A 128 -12.35 19.03 5.43
CA GLN A 128 -11.05 19.37 4.86
C GLN A 128 -10.43 18.19 4.13
N MET A 129 -10.59 16.97 4.65
CA MET A 129 -10.12 15.75 4.01
C MET A 129 -10.76 15.56 2.64
N ALA A 130 -12.08 15.78 2.52
CA ALA A 130 -12.78 15.72 1.24
C ALA A 130 -12.20 16.69 0.22
N ARG A 131 -11.79 17.90 0.64
CA ARG A 131 -11.13 18.89 -0.23
C ARG A 131 -9.75 18.41 -0.67
N VAL A 132 -8.92 17.94 0.27
CA VAL A 132 -7.58 17.40 -0.03
C VAL A 132 -7.67 16.24 -1.01
N LEU A 133 -8.58 15.30 -0.78
CA LEU A 133 -8.81 14.16 -1.66
C LEU A 133 -9.32 14.58 -3.05
N THR A 134 -10.14 15.62 -3.13
CA THR A 134 -10.61 16.17 -4.42
C THR A 134 -9.47 16.85 -5.17
N THR A 135 -8.58 17.57 -4.47
CA THR A 135 -7.36 18.11 -5.08
C THR A 135 -6.46 16.99 -5.60
N ALA A 136 -6.22 15.95 -4.81
CA ALA A 136 -5.42 14.80 -5.26
C ALA A 136 -6.05 14.09 -6.47
N GLU A 137 -7.38 13.92 -6.47
CA GLU A 137 -8.12 13.30 -7.57
C GLU A 137 -7.95 14.06 -8.88
N ASN A 138 -8.19 15.38 -8.86
CA ASN A 138 -8.13 16.23 -10.03
C ASN A 138 -6.71 16.49 -10.53
N ALA A 139 -5.74 16.58 -9.61
CA ALA A 139 -4.36 16.90 -9.98
C ALA A 139 -3.58 15.69 -10.50
N GLU A 140 -3.81 14.49 -9.93
CA GLU A 140 -2.94 13.34 -10.19
C GLU A 140 -3.70 12.04 -10.48
N ILE A 141 -4.74 11.68 -9.71
CA ILE A 141 -5.33 10.34 -9.78
C ILE A 141 -5.97 10.09 -11.15
N ILE A 142 -6.84 11.00 -11.62
CA ILE A 142 -7.53 10.85 -12.91
C ILE A 142 -6.52 10.71 -14.04
N TYR A 143 -5.55 11.63 -14.10
CA TYR A 143 -4.52 11.61 -15.13
C TYR A 143 -3.71 10.31 -15.09
N SER A 144 -3.22 9.91 -13.92
CA SER A 144 -2.35 8.74 -13.78
C SER A 144 -3.07 7.43 -14.13
N VAL A 145 -4.36 7.30 -13.79
CA VAL A 145 -5.15 6.12 -14.17
C VAL A 145 -5.40 6.11 -15.68
N ASN A 146 -5.78 7.23 -16.28
CA ASN A 146 -6.03 7.30 -17.73
C ASN A 146 -4.75 7.05 -18.53
N GLU A 147 -3.66 7.73 -18.17
CA GLU A 147 -2.34 7.58 -18.81
C GLU A 147 -1.80 6.15 -18.67
N SER A 148 -2.17 5.45 -17.60
CA SER A 148 -1.80 4.05 -17.43
C SER A 148 -2.29 3.16 -18.58
N GLY A 149 -3.37 3.50 -19.28
CA GLY A 149 -3.92 2.67 -20.37
C GLY A 149 -4.28 1.24 -19.92
N SER A 150 -4.44 1.03 -18.61
CA SER A 150 -4.63 -0.30 -18.00
C SER A 150 -6.04 -0.83 -18.11
N PHE A 151 -7.01 0.05 -18.34
CA PHE A 151 -8.43 -0.30 -18.33
C PHE A 151 -8.76 -1.49 -19.25
N PRO A 152 -8.35 -1.56 -20.53
CA PRO A 152 -8.62 -2.72 -21.38
C PRO A 152 -7.75 -3.95 -21.08
N MET A 153 -6.70 -3.81 -20.26
CA MET A 153 -5.68 -4.86 -20.07
C MET A 153 -5.78 -5.56 -18.71
N SER A 154 -6.46 -4.96 -17.74
CA SER A 154 -6.52 -5.47 -16.37
C SER A 154 -7.96 -5.82 -15.99
N ASP A 155 -8.21 -7.08 -15.65
CA ASP A 155 -9.47 -7.53 -15.05
C ASP A 155 -9.46 -7.33 -13.54
N ASN A 156 -8.26 -7.32 -12.96
CA ASN A 156 -8.02 -7.30 -11.52
C ASN A 156 -7.24 -6.05 -11.12
N VAL A 157 -7.63 -5.44 -10.01
CA VAL A 157 -6.89 -4.36 -9.36
C VAL A 157 -6.60 -4.79 -7.92
N ALA A 158 -5.32 -5.00 -7.63
CA ALA A 158 -4.86 -5.41 -6.31
C ALA A 158 -4.27 -4.21 -5.58
N PHE A 159 -4.74 -3.95 -4.36
CA PHE A 159 -4.22 -2.93 -3.48
C PHE A 159 -3.33 -3.55 -2.41
N SER A 160 -2.21 -2.90 -2.14
CA SER A 160 -1.26 -3.27 -1.10
C SER A 160 -0.89 -2.04 -0.25
N GLY A 161 -0.04 -2.26 0.75
CA GLY A 161 0.35 -1.23 1.70
C GLY A 161 -0.45 -1.28 3.00
N GLY A 162 -0.12 -0.39 3.94
CA GLY A 162 -0.66 -0.45 5.31
C GLY A 162 -2.17 -0.29 5.38
N ILE A 163 -2.76 0.53 4.50
CA ILE A 163 -4.21 0.71 4.47
C ILE A 163 -4.94 -0.50 3.89
N ALA A 164 -4.38 -1.16 2.87
CA ALA A 164 -4.97 -2.36 2.30
C ALA A 164 -5.02 -3.50 3.33
N TRP A 165 -3.92 -3.71 4.06
CA TRP A 165 -3.87 -4.65 5.19
C TRP A 165 -4.89 -4.30 6.28
N SER A 166 -4.99 -3.01 6.65
CA SER A 166 -5.90 -2.57 7.71
C SER A 166 -7.36 -2.82 7.34
N LEU A 167 -7.77 -2.44 6.13
CA LEU A 167 -9.13 -2.67 5.64
C LEU A 167 -9.43 -4.16 5.48
N ALA A 168 -8.50 -4.95 4.95
CA ALA A 168 -8.69 -6.40 4.84
C ALA A 168 -8.96 -7.05 6.20
N THR A 169 -8.26 -6.58 7.24
CA THR A 169 -8.39 -7.08 8.62
C THR A 169 -9.68 -6.62 9.27
N LEU A 170 -10.06 -5.35 9.10
CA LEU A 170 -11.22 -4.76 9.78
C LEU A 170 -12.55 -5.05 9.06
N ILE A 171 -12.56 -5.15 7.73
CA ILE A 171 -13.76 -5.43 6.94
C ILE A 171 -14.06 -6.92 6.95
N TYR A 172 -13.05 -7.79 6.80
CA TYR A 172 -13.21 -9.25 6.71
C TYR A 172 -12.31 -9.98 7.72
N PRO A 173 -12.55 -9.81 9.04
CA PRO A 173 -11.78 -10.49 10.07
C PRO A 173 -11.77 -12.01 9.94
N GLU A 174 -12.84 -12.60 9.40
CA GLU A 174 -12.97 -14.04 9.13
C GLU A 174 -11.97 -14.56 8.09
N LEU A 175 -11.44 -13.69 7.23
CA LEU A 175 -10.44 -14.02 6.21
C LEU A 175 -9.00 -13.80 6.71
N ILE A 176 -8.74 -13.90 8.02
CA ILE A 176 -7.45 -13.53 8.62
C ILE A 176 -6.26 -14.26 8.01
N GLU A 177 -6.42 -15.55 7.74
CA GLU A 177 -5.40 -16.43 7.17
C GLU A 177 -5.21 -16.23 5.65
N ASN A 178 -6.12 -15.51 4.98
CA ASN A 178 -6.01 -15.19 3.57
C ASN A 178 -5.10 -13.96 3.36
N SER A 179 -4.04 -14.15 2.59
CA SER A 179 -3.10 -13.09 2.21
C SER A 179 -3.67 -12.09 1.20
N VAL A 180 -4.65 -12.54 0.41
CA VAL A 180 -5.37 -11.76 -0.60
C VAL A 180 -6.86 -11.86 -0.30
N VAL A 181 -7.49 -10.71 -0.08
CA VAL A 181 -8.90 -10.62 0.31
C VAL A 181 -9.68 -9.90 -0.80
N PRO A 182 -10.68 -10.54 -1.45
CA PRO A 182 -11.53 -9.84 -2.39
C PRO A 182 -12.36 -8.78 -1.67
N VAL A 183 -12.63 -7.66 -2.34
CA VAL A 183 -13.41 -6.55 -1.78
C VAL A 183 -14.23 -5.88 -2.88
N THR A 184 -15.35 -5.25 -2.52
CA THR A 184 -16.08 -4.37 -3.44
C THR A 184 -15.87 -2.89 -3.10
N TYR A 185 -16.17 -2.00 -4.03
CA TYR A 185 -16.16 -0.56 -3.73
C TYR A 185 -17.17 -0.22 -2.63
N GLU A 186 -18.33 -0.87 -2.68
CA GLU A 186 -19.43 -0.68 -1.73
C GLU A 186 -19.02 -1.08 -0.32
N ASP A 187 -18.26 -2.17 -0.15
CA ASP A 187 -17.72 -2.59 1.15
C ASP A 187 -16.78 -1.53 1.74
N VAL A 188 -15.88 -0.98 0.92
CA VAL A 188 -14.95 0.09 1.34
C VAL A 188 -15.71 1.39 1.64
N ALA A 189 -16.72 1.74 0.83
CA ALA A 189 -17.54 2.93 1.03
C ALA A 189 -18.34 2.85 2.33
N ALA A 190 -18.97 1.70 2.59
CA ALA A 190 -19.69 1.44 3.84
C ALA A 190 -18.74 1.49 5.04
N PHE A 191 -17.52 0.97 4.91
CA PHE A 191 -16.49 1.09 5.95
C PHE A 191 -16.10 2.55 6.18
N SER A 192 -15.92 3.34 5.11
CA SER A 192 -15.61 4.78 5.21
C SER A 192 -16.69 5.57 5.96
N GLU A 193 -17.97 5.27 5.73
CA GLU A 193 -19.06 5.90 6.47
C GLU A 193 -19.03 5.55 7.96
N LYS A 194 -18.72 4.29 8.28
CA LYS A 194 -18.59 3.83 9.67
C LYS A 194 -17.43 4.51 10.40
N LEU A 195 -16.30 4.72 9.73
CA LEU A 195 -15.18 5.47 10.30
C LEU A 195 -15.60 6.88 10.76
N LEU A 196 -16.52 7.52 10.04
CA LEU A 196 -17.01 8.84 10.41
C LEU A 196 -18.06 8.79 11.53
N LYS A 197 -19.06 7.91 11.41
CA LYS A 197 -20.27 7.94 12.25
C LYS A 197 -20.22 7.02 13.47
N ASN A 198 -19.45 5.94 13.42
CA ASN A 198 -19.54 4.81 14.35
C ASN A 198 -18.18 4.17 14.66
N TYR A 199 -17.09 4.95 14.69
CA TYR A 199 -15.74 4.42 14.90
C TYR A 199 -15.59 3.61 16.20
N SER A 200 -16.22 4.07 17.28
CA SER A 200 -16.17 3.39 18.59
C SER A 200 -16.78 1.98 18.57
N THR A 201 -17.69 1.68 17.63
CA THR A 201 -18.37 0.37 17.55
C THR A 201 -17.70 -0.59 16.57
N LEU A 202 -16.57 -0.21 15.95
CA LEU A 202 -15.83 -1.11 15.06
C LEU A 202 -15.41 -2.40 15.78
N THR A 203 -15.00 -2.29 17.05
CA THR A 203 -14.64 -3.45 17.87
C THR A 203 -15.85 -4.37 18.09
N ASP A 204 -17.03 -3.81 18.37
CA ASP A 204 -18.25 -4.60 18.58
C ASP A 204 -18.70 -5.32 17.30
N GLN A 205 -18.60 -4.65 16.14
CA GLN A 205 -18.92 -5.26 14.86
C GLN A 205 -17.93 -6.35 14.46
N TYR A 206 -16.64 -6.11 14.74
CA TYR A 206 -15.61 -7.13 14.62
C TYR A 206 -16.01 -8.37 15.42
N MET A 207 -16.33 -8.20 16.71
CA MET A 207 -16.75 -9.30 17.58
C MET A 207 -17.99 -10.00 17.03
N ALA A 208 -18.99 -9.24 16.55
CA ALA A 208 -20.22 -9.79 15.96
C ALA A 208 -19.96 -10.62 14.70
N LYS A 209 -19.06 -10.20 13.81
CA LYS A 209 -18.71 -10.96 12.59
C LYS A 209 -18.03 -12.28 12.88
N THR A 210 -17.26 -12.33 13.96
CA THR A 210 -16.53 -13.53 14.39
C THR A 210 -17.29 -14.37 15.42
N ALA A 211 -18.43 -13.88 15.90
CA ALA A 211 -19.16 -14.51 16.99
C ALA A 211 -19.72 -15.88 16.56
N GLY A 212 -19.43 -16.91 17.35
CA GLY A 212 -20.05 -18.23 17.20
C GLY A 212 -19.37 -19.16 16.19
N ASP A 213 -18.42 -18.67 15.38
CA ASP A 213 -17.62 -19.53 14.51
C ASP A 213 -16.43 -20.10 15.29
N LYS A 214 -16.52 -21.40 15.62
CA LYS A 214 -15.50 -22.13 16.38
C LYS A 214 -14.24 -22.45 15.56
N ASN A 215 -14.28 -22.27 14.23
CA ASN A 215 -13.15 -22.56 13.36
C ASN A 215 -12.22 -21.34 13.17
N LEU A 216 -12.64 -20.16 13.63
CA LEU A 216 -11.83 -18.95 13.52
C LEU A 216 -10.73 -18.92 14.57
N ASN A 217 -9.54 -18.51 14.12
CA ASN A 217 -8.41 -18.25 14.99
C ASN A 217 -8.56 -16.90 15.70
N MET A 218 -9.42 -16.84 16.71
CA MET A 218 -9.76 -15.60 17.44
C MET A 218 -8.53 -14.90 18.01
N ASP A 219 -7.51 -15.64 18.43
CA ASP A 219 -6.27 -15.06 18.95
C ASP A 219 -5.48 -14.32 17.87
N ALA A 220 -5.34 -14.91 16.68
CA ALA A 220 -4.70 -14.25 15.54
C ALA A 220 -5.48 -13.01 15.10
N ILE A 221 -6.81 -13.09 15.06
CA ILE A 221 -7.63 -11.96 14.64
C ILE A 221 -7.53 -10.81 15.65
N ASN A 222 -7.72 -11.08 16.95
CA ASN A 222 -7.61 -10.08 18.01
C ASN A 222 -6.24 -9.38 17.99
N LYS A 223 -5.17 -10.16 17.78
CA LYS A 223 -3.80 -9.64 17.68
C LYS A 223 -3.65 -8.68 16.49
N GLU A 224 -4.17 -9.05 15.32
CA GLU A 224 -4.05 -8.24 14.11
C GLU A 224 -4.94 -6.99 14.17
N VAL A 225 -6.16 -7.07 14.68
CA VAL A 225 -7.03 -5.89 14.92
C VAL A 225 -6.35 -4.91 15.87
N LYS A 226 -5.77 -5.41 16.97
CA LYS A 226 -5.00 -4.56 17.89
C LYS A 226 -3.80 -3.91 17.20
N ARG A 227 -3.09 -4.64 16.34
CA ARG A 227 -1.97 -4.11 15.56
C ARG A 227 -2.42 -3.00 14.60
N VAL A 228 -3.57 -3.17 13.95
CA VAL A 228 -4.15 -2.12 13.09
C VAL A 228 -4.41 -0.84 13.89
N ASN A 229 -5.10 -0.95 15.02
CA ASN A 229 -5.43 0.20 15.87
C ASN A 229 -4.22 0.88 16.51
N GLN A 230 -3.07 0.20 16.60
CA GLN A 230 -1.80 0.81 17.01
C GLN A 230 -1.13 1.62 15.91
N VAL A 231 -1.33 1.22 14.65
CA VAL A 231 -0.70 1.86 13.48
C VAL A 231 -1.56 3.01 12.95
N PHE A 232 -2.88 2.84 12.98
CA PHE A 232 -3.84 3.82 12.46
C PHE A 232 -4.85 4.22 13.52
N ASP A 233 -4.89 5.52 13.79
CA ASP A 233 -6.04 6.14 14.46
C ASP A 233 -7.21 6.35 13.49
N GLN A 234 -8.34 6.83 14.01
CA GLN A 234 -9.54 7.11 13.23
C GLN A 234 -9.26 8.01 12.02
N ARG A 235 -8.52 9.11 12.22
CA ARG A 235 -8.23 10.10 11.18
C ARG A 235 -7.34 9.56 10.08
N SER A 236 -6.34 8.76 10.44
CA SER A 236 -5.44 8.10 9.51
C SER A 236 -6.16 7.00 8.72
N LEU A 237 -7.07 6.25 9.35
CA LEU A 237 -7.95 5.31 8.65
C LEU A 237 -8.87 6.03 7.66
N MET A 238 -9.48 7.15 8.07
CA MET A 238 -10.33 7.96 7.19
C MET A 238 -9.54 8.46 5.97
N ALA A 239 -8.36 9.04 6.19
CA ALA A 239 -7.51 9.56 5.12
C ALA A 239 -7.08 8.47 4.13
N GLY A 240 -6.61 7.32 4.65
CA GLY A 240 -6.20 6.21 3.80
C GLY A 240 -7.37 5.58 3.04
N THR A 241 -8.50 5.36 3.71
CA THR A 241 -9.72 4.80 3.10
C THR A 241 -10.26 5.72 2.01
N GLY A 242 -10.27 7.03 2.27
CA GLY A 242 -10.69 8.04 1.30
C GLY A 242 -9.80 8.05 0.05
N LEU A 243 -8.48 7.97 0.21
CA LEU A 243 -7.55 7.87 -0.92
C LEU A 243 -7.78 6.59 -1.72
N LEU A 244 -7.91 5.44 -1.05
CA LEU A 244 -8.23 4.17 -1.68
C LEU A 244 -9.52 4.27 -2.52
N LEU A 245 -10.60 4.84 -1.95
CA LEU A 245 -11.88 5.02 -2.65
C LEU A 245 -11.75 5.90 -3.89
N LYS A 246 -11.01 7.01 -3.81
CA LYS A 246 -10.77 7.89 -4.97
C LYS A 246 -10.08 7.14 -6.11
N ILE A 247 -9.11 6.29 -5.78
CA ILE A 247 -8.42 5.45 -6.76
C ILE A 247 -9.35 4.37 -7.31
N MET A 248 -10.01 3.58 -6.45
CA MET A 248 -10.95 2.52 -6.84
C MET A 248 -12.02 3.04 -7.80
N ARG A 249 -12.56 4.23 -7.53
CA ARG A 249 -13.60 4.85 -8.36
C ARG A 249 -13.16 5.05 -9.81
N GLN A 250 -11.88 5.37 -10.06
CA GLN A 250 -11.39 5.53 -11.43
C GLN A 250 -11.32 4.21 -12.22
N PHE A 251 -11.28 3.08 -11.51
CA PHE A 251 -11.33 1.75 -12.11
C PHE A 251 -12.75 1.20 -12.22
N GLN A 252 -13.77 1.91 -11.71
CA GLN A 252 -15.16 1.61 -11.99
C GLN A 252 -15.58 2.38 -13.24
N SER A 253 -15.77 1.70 -14.38
CA SER A 253 -16.46 2.29 -15.52
C SER A 253 -17.93 1.85 -15.56
N VAL A 254 -18.74 2.59 -16.31
CA VAL A 254 -20.16 2.29 -16.53
C VAL A 254 -20.36 0.92 -17.22
N ASN A 255 -19.35 0.45 -17.96
CA ASN A 255 -19.48 -0.71 -18.85
C ASN A 255 -18.68 -1.94 -18.37
N GLU A 256 -17.70 -1.77 -17.48
CA GLU A 256 -16.87 -2.86 -16.98
C GLU A 256 -16.60 -2.73 -15.48
N ARG A 257 -16.89 -3.80 -14.74
CA ARG A 257 -16.51 -3.92 -13.33
C ARG A 257 -15.19 -4.66 -13.23
N LYS A 258 -14.22 -4.03 -12.57
CA LYS A 258 -12.96 -4.69 -12.20
C LYS A 258 -13.12 -5.46 -10.89
N ASN A 259 -12.35 -6.52 -10.73
CA ASN A 259 -12.26 -7.25 -9.46
C ASN A 259 -11.23 -6.57 -8.56
N PHE A 260 -11.63 -6.18 -7.35
CA PHE A 260 -10.74 -5.55 -6.39
C PHE A 260 -10.26 -6.53 -5.32
N TYR A 261 -8.99 -6.39 -4.93
CA TYR A 261 -8.36 -7.21 -3.90
C TYR A 261 -7.55 -6.35 -2.95
N LEU A 262 -7.55 -6.71 -1.66
CA LEU A 262 -6.66 -6.16 -0.64
C LEU A 262 -5.61 -7.20 -0.27
N VAL A 263 -4.33 -6.83 -0.39
CA VAL A 263 -3.19 -7.70 -0.11
C VAL A 263 -2.59 -7.33 1.24
N LYS A 264 -2.57 -8.28 2.18
CA LYS A 264 -2.09 -8.04 3.56
C LYS A 264 -0.57 -7.99 3.68
N ASN A 265 0.14 -8.76 2.86
CA ASN A 265 1.61 -8.94 2.98
C ASN A 265 2.39 -8.17 1.92
N GLY A 266 1.84 -7.07 1.40
CA GLY A 266 2.48 -6.32 0.30
C GLY A 266 3.85 -5.73 0.64
N SER A 267 4.11 -5.42 1.92
CA SER A 267 5.37 -4.81 2.36
C SER A 267 6.61 -5.69 2.13
N VAL A 268 6.44 -7.02 2.06
CA VAL A 268 7.55 -7.97 1.79
C VAL A 268 7.64 -8.38 0.33
N GLY A 269 6.70 -7.96 -0.52
CA GLY A 269 6.62 -8.35 -1.93
C GLY A 269 7.89 -7.99 -2.71
N TRP A 270 8.23 -6.70 -2.76
CA TRP A 270 9.41 -6.25 -3.50
C TRP A 270 10.71 -6.81 -2.93
N ILE A 271 10.81 -6.99 -1.61
CA ILE A 271 11.98 -7.57 -0.94
C ILE A 271 12.19 -9.01 -1.42
N SER A 272 11.13 -9.80 -1.44
CA SER A 272 11.18 -11.21 -1.84
C SER A 272 11.53 -11.33 -3.33
N ALA A 273 10.93 -10.50 -4.17
CA ALA A 273 11.27 -10.44 -5.59
C ALA A 273 12.71 -9.96 -5.82
N PHE A 274 13.19 -8.97 -5.05
CA PHE A 274 14.55 -8.46 -5.16
C PHE A 274 15.58 -9.57 -4.90
N VAL A 275 15.39 -10.32 -3.81
CA VAL A 275 16.23 -11.49 -3.49
C VAL A 275 16.16 -12.50 -4.63
N ASN A 276 14.97 -12.89 -5.08
CA ASN A 276 14.80 -13.88 -6.16
C ASN A 276 15.46 -13.46 -7.48
N GLN A 277 15.41 -12.18 -7.83
CA GLN A 277 15.98 -11.65 -9.07
C GLN A 277 17.52 -11.52 -9.02
N ASN A 278 18.08 -11.38 -7.82
CA ASN A 278 19.52 -11.22 -7.62
C ASN A 278 20.19 -12.51 -7.10
N PHE A 279 19.42 -13.56 -6.83
CA PHE A 279 19.96 -14.85 -6.44
C PHE A 279 20.75 -15.46 -7.62
N PRO A 280 21.99 -15.93 -7.41
CA PRO A 280 22.75 -16.61 -8.45
C PRO A 280 21.96 -17.83 -8.95
N LYS A 281 21.70 -17.91 -10.27
CA LYS A 281 21.11 -19.09 -10.90
C LYS A 281 22.13 -20.18 -11.10
#